data_AF-A0A1Q3LKK5-F1
#
_entry.id   AF-A0A1Q3LKK5-F1
#
_cell.length_a   1.000
_cell.length_b   1.000
_cell.length_c   1.000
_cell.angle_alpha   90.00
_cell.angle_beta   90.00
_cell.angle_gamma   90.00
#
_symmetry.space_group_name_H-M   'P 1'
#
loop_
_entity.id
_entity.type
_entity.pdbx_description
1 polymer ?
#
loop_
_entity_poly.entity_id
_entity_poly.type
_entity_poly.pdbx_seq_one_letter_code
_entity_poly.pdbx_strand_id
1 'polypeptide(L)' 'MISPSLKIAAASLSVGIVIGACAAGANQPNMQAALGSLQAARAELVRATANKGGHRDRAIQFVDNAIAETRAGIAYAD' A
#
# COMPACT_ATOMS: atom_id res chain seq x y z
N MET A 1 -34.81 44.90 34.15
CA MET A 1 -33.36 44.79 33.91
C MET A 1 -33.08 43.38 33.39
N ILE A 2 -32.64 43.31 32.13
CA ILE A 2 -31.77 42.29 31.51
C ILE A 2 -32.30 40.84 31.36
N SER A 3 -32.41 40.43 30.09
CA SER A 3 -32.78 39.10 29.55
C SER A 3 -31.69 38.04 29.74
N PRO A 4 -32.01 36.76 29.45
CA PRO A 4 -30.99 35.84 28.95
C PRO A 4 -31.41 35.23 27.61
N SER A 5 -30.80 35.72 26.54
CA SER A 5 -30.76 35.08 25.23
C SER A 5 -29.55 34.16 25.17
N LEU A 6 -29.73 32.86 25.42
CA LEU A 6 -28.67 31.87 25.25
C LEU A 6 -28.77 31.23 23.86
N LYS A 7 -27.95 31.73 22.96
CA LYS A 7 -27.79 31.25 21.59
C LYS A 7 -27.18 29.86 21.62
N ILE A 8 -27.86 28.87 21.02
CA ILE A 8 -27.30 27.54 20.77
C ILE A 8 -26.26 27.69 19.66
N ALA A 9 -24.99 27.84 20.05
CA ALA A 9 -23.86 27.69 19.14
C ALA A 9 -23.40 26.24 19.16
N ALA A 10 -24.13 25.38 18.45
CA ALA A 10 -23.67 24.03 18.13
C ALA A 10 -22.62 24.12 17.01
N ALA A 11 -21.35 24.21 17.40
CA ALA A 11 -20.22 24.07 16.47
C ALA A 11 -19.05 23.38 17.17
N SER A 12 -19.27 22.17 17.68
CA SER A 12 -18.17 21.28 18.02
C SER A 12 -17.73 20.54 16.76
N LEU A 13 -16.93 21.20 15.92
CA LEU A 13 -16.15 20.52 14.90
C LEU A 13 -14.94 19.91 15.60
N SER A 14 -15.11 18.71 16.18
CA SER A 14 -14.00 17.90 16.63
C SER A 14 -13.23 17.45 15.39
N VAL A 15 -12.24 18.24 14.98
CA VAL A 15 -11.21 17.81 14.04
C VAL A 15 -10.49 16.65 14.72
N GLY A 16 -10.82 15.42 14.28
CA GLY A 16 -10.08 14.24 14.67
C GLY A 16 -8.64 14.44 14.22
N ILE A 17 -7.74 14.61 15.19
CA ILE A 17 -6.30 14.55 14.94
C ILE A 17 -6.04 13.15 14.39
N VAL A 18 -5.73 13.07 13.10
CA VAL A 18 -5.15 11.86 12.52
C VAL A 18 -3.76 11.76 13.13
N ILE A 19 -3.65 10.96 14.20
CA ILE A 19 -2.37 10.52 14.74
C ILE A 19 -1.79 9.63 13.64
N GLY A 20 -1.00 10.22 12.75
CA GLY A 20 -0.10 9.50 11.87
C GLY A 20 0.83 8.71 12.77
N ALA A 21 0.57 7.41 12.88
CA ALA A 21 1.43 6.50 13.60
C ALA A 21 2.80 6.50 12.93
N CYS A 22 3.73 7.26 13.49
CA CYS A 22 5.16 7.07 13.31
C CYS A 22 5.53 5.73 13.95
N ALA A 23 5.12 4.63 13.33
CA ALA A 23 5.72 3.33 13.58
C ALA A 23 6.99 3.28 12.72
N ALA A 24 8.13 3.38 13.38
CA ALA A 24 9.46 3.35 12.82
C ALA A 24 9.82 1.92 12.31
N GLY A 25 9.17 1.51 11.24
CA GLY A 25 9.62 0.52 10.26
C GLY A 25 9.33 1.14 8.88
N ALA A 26 10.21 1.03 7.90
CA ALA A 26 10.27 1.92 6.74
C ALA A 26 8.89 2.18 6.11
N ASN A 27 8.40 3.41 6.24
CA ASN A 27 7.09 3.84 5.75
C ASN A 27 7.15 3.97 4.22
N GLN A 28 7.20 2.84 3.50
CA GLN A 28 7.36 2.75 2.05
C GLN A 28 6.12 2.18 1.35
N PRO A 29 4.91 2.75 1.54
CA PRO A 29 3.65 2.14 1.14
C PRO A 29 3.59 1.72 -0.34
N ASN A 30 4.27 2.47 -1.21
CA ASN A 30 4.37 2.15 -2.63
C ASN A 30 5.20 0.88 -2.92
N MET A 31 6.27 0.64 -2.17
CA MET A 31 7.11 -0.55 -2.33
C MET A 31 6.40 -1.80 -1.81
N GLN A 32 5.68 -1.70 -0.69
CA GLN A 32 4.83 -2.81 -0.24
C GLN A 32 3.66 -3.08 -1.20
N ALA A 33 3.03 -2.03 -1.76
CA ALA A 33 1.99 -2.18 -2.78
C ALA A 33 2.54 -2.80 -4.08
N ALA A 34 3.74 -2.41 -4.51
CA ALA A 34 4.42 -2.99 -5.65
C ALA A 34 4.72 -4.49 -5.43
N LEU A 35 5.22 -4.86 -4.25
CA LEU A 35 5.45 -6.26 -3.88
C LEU A 35 4.17 -7.09 -3.97
N GLY A 36 3.05 -6.58 -3.43
CA GLY A 36 1.75 -7.25 -3.52
C GLY A 36 1.28 -7.42 -4.96
N SER A 37 1.45 -6.39 -5.79
CA SER A 37 1.07 -6.41 -7.21
C SER A 37 1.89 -7.43 -8.00
N LEU A 38 3.21 -7.52 -7.74
CA LEU A 38 4.10 -8.49 -8.36
C LEU A 38 3.75 -9.93 -7.95
N GLN A 39 3.41 -10.16 -6.68
CA GLN A 39 2.96 -11.48 -6.20
C GLN A 39 1.65 -11.92 -6.87
N ALA A 40 0.69 -11.00 -7.03
CA ALA A 40 -0.55 -11.27 -7.75
C ALA A 40 -0.27 -11.59 -9.23
N ALA A 41 0.57 -10.79 -9.90
CA ALA A 41 0.97 -11.03 -11.29
C ALA A 41 1.62 -12.40 -11.47
N ARG A 42 2.50 -12.81 -10.54
CA ARG A 42 3.11 -14.14 -10.53
C ARG A 42 2.07 -15.24 -10.41
N ALA A 43 1.10 -15.10 -9.51
CA ALA A 43 0.04 -16.09 -9.32
C ALA A 43 -0.78 -16.28 -10.61
N GLU A 44 -1.13 -15.18 -11.29
CA GLU A 44 -1.85 -15.25 -12.57
C GLU A 44 -1.02 -15.89 -13.68
N LEU A 45 0.29 -15.60 -13.75
CA LEU A 45 1.19 -16.25 -14.71
C LEU A 45 1.34 -17.75 -14.46
N VAL A 46 1.35 -18.20 -13.20
CA VAL A 46 1.40 -19.63 -12.86
C VAL A 46 0.10 -20.34 -13.24
N ARG A 47 -1.05 -19.66 -13.12
CA ARG A 47 -2.37 -20.20 -13.51
C ARG A 47 -2.58 -20.22 -15.03
N ALA A 48 -1.82 -19.43 -15.79
CA ALA A 48 -1.92 -19.40 -17.24
C ALA A 48 -1.53 -20.75 -17.85
N THR A 49 -2.43 -21.37 -18.60
CA THR A 49 -2.24 -22.74 -19.14
C THR A 49 -1.27 -22.80 -20.32
N ALA A 50 -1.25 -21.76 -21.16
CA ALA A 50 -0.43 -21.75 -22.37
C ALA A 50 0.91 -21.01 -22.16
N ASN A 51 2.02 -21.73 -22.28
CA ASN A 51 3.38 -21.14 -22.32
C ASN A 51 3.72 -20.56 -23.71
N LYS A 52 2.81 -19.79 -24.32
CA LYS A 52 2.87 -19.30 -25.72
C LYS A 52 4.29 -18.87 -26.09
N GLY A 53 5.02 -19.64 -26.91
CA GLY A 53 6.40 -19.32 -27.33
C GLY A 53 7.44 -19.18 -26.20
N GLY A 54 7.20 -19.78 -25.04
CA GLY A 54 8.04 -19.65 -23.83
C GLY A 54 7.80 -18.35 -23.04
N HIS A 55 6.85 -17.51 -23.43
CA HIS A 55 6.66 -16.19 -22.82
C HIS A 55 6.15 -16.25 -21.38
N ARG A 56 5.37 -17.28 -21.00
CA ARG A 56 4.87 -17.43 -19.63
C ARG A 56 6.02 -17.65 -18.66
N ASP A 57 6.94 -18.56 -18.99
CA ASP A 57 8.09 -18.85 -18.11
C ASP A 57 9.04 -17.65 -18.02
N ARG A 58 9.33 -16.98 -19.14
CA ARG A 58 10.15 -15.75 -19.12
C ARG A 58 9.49 -14.64 -18.29
N ALA A 59 8.18 -14.46 -18.41
CA ALA A 59 7.45 -13.49 -17.61
C ALA A 59 7.52 -13.81 -16.11
N ILE A 60 7.41 -15.09 -15.73
CA ILE A 60 7.59 -15.52 -14.33
C ILE A 60 9.00 -15.17 -13.85
N GLN A 61 10.03 -15.46 -14.64
CA GLN A 61 11.42 -15.10 -14.28
C GLN A 61 11.60 -13.59 -14.07
N PHE A 62 11.04 -12.76 -14.94
CA PHE A 62 11.12 -11.30 -14.77
C PHE A 62 10.38 -10.82 -13.52
N VAL A 63 9.21 -11.39 -13.23
CA VAL A 63 8.45 -11.05 -12.01
C VAL A 63 9.18 -11.51 -10.76
N ASP A 64 9.79 -12.70 -10.77
CA ASP A 64 10.58 -13.22 -9.65
C ASP A 64 11.79 -12.31 -9.34
N ASN A 65 12.49 -11.85 -10.38
CA ASN A 65 13.58 -10.88 -10.23
C ASN A 65 13.08 -9.54 -9.66
N ALA A 66 11.96 -9.03 -10.16
CA ALA A 66 11.37 -7.78 -9.65
C ALA A 66 10.93 -7.91 -8.17
N ILE A 67 10.41 -9.06 -7.75
CA ILE A 67 10.07 -9.34 -6.35
C ILE A 67 11.32 -9.31 -5.47
N ALA A 68 12.42 -9.92 -5.94
CA ALA A 68 13.68 -9.95 -5.20
C ALA A 68 14.23 -8.53 -4.98
N GLU A 69 14.31 -7.72 -6.03
CA GLU A 69 14.76 -6.32 -5.95
C GLU A 69 13.84 -5.46 -5.08
N THR A 70 12.52 -5.64 -5.19
CA THR A 70 11.55 -4.90 -4.35
C THR A 70 11.74 -5.23 -2.87
N ARG A 71 11.95 -6.51 -2.53
CA ARG A 71 12.25 -6.93 -1.15
C ARG A 71 13.57 -6.37 -0.67
N ALA A 72 14.61 -6.37 -1.51
CA ALA A 72 15.89 -5.78 -1.18
C ALA A 72 15.77 -4.27 -0.91
N GLY A 73 14.99 -3.54 -1.73
CA GLY A 73 14.74 -2.11 -1.54
C GLY A 73 13.95 -1.78 -0.27
N ILE A 74 12.97 -2.62 0.10
CA ILE A 74 12.27 -2.50 1.39
C ILE A 74 13.26 -2.73 2.54
N ALA A 75 14.03 -3.83 2.49
CA ALA A 75 14.97 -4.21 3.55
C ALA A 75 16.17 -3.25 3.70
N TYR A 76 16.57 -2.54 2.64
CA TYR A 76 17.63 -1.53 2.71
C TYR A 76 17.19 -0.29 3.51
N ALA A 77 15.88 -0.01 3.53
CA ALA A 77 15.34 1.18 4.16
C ALA A 77 14.78 0.94 5.57
N ASP A 78 14.67 -0.32 5.98
CA ASP A 78 14.37 -0.76 7.35
C ASP A 78 15.63 -0.71 8.24
#